data_AF-A0A6P1J145-F1
#
_entry.id   AF-A0A6P1J145-F1
#
_cell.length_a   1.000
_cell.length_b   1.000
_cell.length_c   1.000
_cell.angle_alpha   90.00
_cell.angle_beta   90.00
_cell.angle_gamma   90.00
#
_symmetry.space_group_name_H-M   'P 1'
#
loop_
_entity.id
_entity.type
_entity.pdbx_description
1 polymer ?
#
loop_
_entity_poly.entity_id
_entity_poly.type
_entity_poly.pdbx_seq_one_letter_code
_entity_poly.pdbx_strand_id
1 'polypeptide(L)'
;MTLTTTVAMPSARQDSLAAREIAVEHAALTRQLASVQRRVGELMRANAQRVQVLECEVVQLRAQLVVTRTSLFWGLSMTGAMRPLAQRAQMFAAAAEAAAMAEASGVICQTGCVGHAHPWLEADGQCRRTGVACEHVATPRTSTA
;
A
#
# COMPACT_ATOMS: atom_id res chain seq x y z
N MET A 1 14.48 59.48 -21.29
CA MET A 1 14.62 58.92 -19.93
C MET A 1 13.25 58.44 -19.47
N THR A 2 12.99 57.13 -19.52
CA THR A 2 11.72 56.52 -19.09
C THR A 2 11.80 56.20 -17.61
N LEU A 3 10.96 56.86 -16.80
CA LEU A 3 10.83 56.61 -15.38
C LEU A 3 9.98 55.34 -15.18
N THR A 4 10.60 54.26 -14.71
CA THR A 4 9.89 53.09 -14.18
C THR A 4 9.32 53.45 -12.81
N THR A 5 8.02 53.75 -12.76
CA THR A 5 7.29 53.93 -11.51
C THR A 5 7.08 52.58 -10.84
N THR A 6 7.93 52.26 -9.86
CA THR A 6 7.71 51.12 -8.95
C THR A 6 6.57 51.49 -8.02
N VAL A 7 5.35 50.99 -8.29
CA VAL A 7 4.21 51.18 -7.40
C VAL A 7 4.42 50.30 -6.16
N ALA A 8 4.82 50.91 -5.04
CA ALA A 8 4.83 50.24 -3.75
C ALA A 8 3.37 49.93 -3.34
N MET A 9 2.97 48.65 -3.39
CA MET A 9 1.67 48.23 -2.87
C MET A 9 1.65 48.40 -1.34
N PRO A 10 0.57 48.90 -0.74
CA PRO A 10 0.47 49.04 0.70
C PRO A 10 0.47 47.64 1.37
N SER A 11 1.20 47.50 2.49
CA SER A 11 1.46 46.22 3.18
C SER A 11 0.21 45.39 3.45
N ALA A 12 -0.91 46.04 3.83
CA ALA A 12 -2.18 45.35 4.07
C ALA A 12 -2.74 44.58 2.84
N ARG A 13 -2.44 45.03 1.61
CA ARG A 13 -2.78 44.26 0.40
C ARG A 13 -1.85 43.08 0.19
N GLN A 14 -0.57 43.22 0.53
CA GLN A 14 0.39 42.12 0.43
C GLN A 14 0.03 40.99 1.41
N ASP A 15 -0.33 41.34 2.65
CA ASP A 15 -0.77 40.37 3.66
C ASP A 15 -2.04 39.62 3.23
N SER A 16 -2.99 40.32 2.62
CA SER A 16 -4.23 39.72 2.09
C SER A 16 -3.98 38.78 0.91
N LEU A 17 -3.01 39.10 0.03
CA LEU A 17 -2.64 38.24 -1.09
C LEU A 17 -1.93 36.97 -0.60
N ALA A 18 -0.98 37.10 0.34
CA ALA A 18 -0.29 35.97 0.95
C ALA A 18 -1.27 35.05 1.71
N ALA A 19 -2.22 35.62 2.46
CA ALA A 19 -3.25 34.84 3.13
C ALA A 19 -4.14 34.06 2.13
N ARG A 20 -4.44 34.66 0.98
CA ARG A 20 -5.23 34.01 -0.07
C ARG A 20 -4.45 32.90 -0.78
N GLU A 21 -3.16 33.09 -1.00
CA GLU A 21 -2.27 32.07 -1.56
C GLU A 21 -2.22 30.84 -0.66
N ILE A 22 -1.96 31.03 0.64
CA ILE A 22 -1.96 29.95 1.64
C ILE A 22 -3.32 29.24 1.69
N ALA A 23 -4.43 29.98 1.61
CA ALA A 23 -5.76 29.38 1.61
C ALA A 23 -6.00 28.49 0.38
N VAL A 24 -5.49 28.89 -0.80
CA VAL A 24 -5.58 28.09 -2.03
C VAL A 24 -4.75 26.82 -1.92
N GLU A 25 -3.52 26.91 -1.43
CA GLU A 25 -2.64 25.77 -1.20
C GLU A 25 -3.24 24.80 -0.19
N HIS A 26 -3.73 25.31 0.94
CA HIS A 26 -4.37 24.51 1.97
C HIS A 26 -5.61 23.78 1.45
N ALA A 27 -6.42 24.45 0.62
CA ALA A 27 -7.57 23.83 -0.02
C ALA A 27 -7.15 22.73 -1.00
N ALA A 28 -6.05 22.91 -1.74
CA ALA A 28 -5.51 21.88 -2.63
C ALA A 28 -5.03 20.64 -1.86
N LEU A 29 -4.25 20.84 -0.80
CA LEU A 29 -3.77 19.77 0.07
C LEU A 29 -4.92 19.02 0.75
N THR A 30 -5.93 19.74 1.25
CA THR A 30 -7.11 19.14 1.90
C THR A 30 -7.88 18.24 0.92
N ARG A 31 -8.03 18.67 -0.34
CA ARG A 31 -8.67 17.83 -1.37
C ARG A 31 -7.85 16.58 -1.68
N GLN A 32 -6.53 16.71 -1.78
CA GLN A 32 -5.65 15.55 -2.00
C GLN A 32 -5.71 14.57 -0.82
N LEU A 33 -5.64 15.07 0.42
CA LEU A 33 -5.76 14.24 1.61
C LEU A 33 -7.10 13.52 1.66
N ALA A 34 -8.21 14.21 1.37
CA ALA A 34 -9.53 13.58 1.31
C ALA A 34 -9.62 12.49 0.23
N SER A 35 -8.93 12.66 -0.90
CA SER A 35 -8.87 11.63 -1.95
C SER A 35 -8.10 10.39 -1.49
N VAL A 36 -6.96 10.57 -0.82
CA VAL A 36 -6.15 9.47 -0.29
C VAL A 36 -6.89 8.76 0.84
N GLN A 37 -7.51 9.50 1.76
CA GLN A 37 -8.31 8.96 2.85
C GLN A 37 -9.46 8.08 2.33
N ARG A 38 -10.17 8.51 1.28
CA ARG A 38 -11.22 7.70 0.66
C ARG A 38 -10.66 6.38 0.10
N ARG A 39 -9.57 6.46 -0.66
CA ARG A 39 -8.92 5.28 -1.25
C ARG A 39 -8.42 4.30 -0.20
N VAL A 40 -7.81 4.79 0.89
CA VAL A 40 -7.39 3.96 2.02
C VAL A 40 -8.60 3.32 2.69
N GLY A 41 -9.68 4.06 2.91
CA GLY A 41 -10.92 3.51 3.45
C GLY A 41 -11.53 2.41 2.58
N GLU A 42 -11.49 2.56 1.26
CA GLU A 42 -11.91 1.53 0.30
C GLU A 42 -11.05 0.28 0.39
N LEU A 43 -9.71 0.43 0.41
CA LEU A 43 -8.79 -0.68 0.54
C LEU A 43 -8.95 -1.42 1.88
N MET A 44 -9.13 -0.69 2.98
CA MET A 44 -9.37 -1.28 4.30
C MET A 44 -10.66 -2.11 4.32
N ARG A 45 -11.75 -1.62 3.71
CA ARG A 45 -13.01 -2.35 3.60
C ARG A 45 -12.86 -3.61 2.75
N ALA A 46 -12.21 -3.51 1.59
CA ALA A 46 -11.96 -4.66 0.72
C ALA A 46 -11.11 -5.72 1.43
N ASN A 47 -10.06 -5.30 2.15
CA ASN A 47 -9.22 -6.23 2.90
C ASN A 47 -9.97 -6.89 4.06
N ALA A 48 -10.79 -6.14 4.80
CA ALA A 48 -11.62 -6.71 5.86
C ALA A 48 -12.60 -7.78 5.34
N GLN A 49 -13.19 -7.56 4.17
CA GLN A 49 -14.04 -8.56 3.52
C GLN A 49 -13.26 -9.82 3.13
N ARG A 50 -12.04 -9.66 2.58
CA ARG A 50 -11.17 -10.80 2.23
C ARG A 50 -10.77 -11.61 3.46
N VAL A 51 -10.45 -10.94 4.58
CA VAL A 51 -10.17 -11.61 5.86
C VAL A 51 -11.37 -12.45 6.30
N GLN A 52 -12.59 -11.89 6.30
CA GLN A 52 -13.79 -12.64 6.69
C GLN A 52 -14.03 -13.88 5.81
N VAL A 53 -13.83 -13.76 4.49
CA VAL A 53 -13.96 -14.90 3.57
C VAL A 53 -12.93 -15.98 3.92
N LEU A 54 -11.67 -15.61 4.12
CA LEU A 54 -10.61 -16.56 4.46
C LEU A 54 -10.83 -17.20 5.84
N GLU A 55 -11.32 -16.45 6.82
CA GLU A 55 -11.69 -16.99 8.14
C GLU A 55 -12.81 -18.04 8.03
N CYS A 56 -13.83 -17.77 7.22
CA CYS A 56 -14.89 -18.73 6.92
C CYS A 56 -14.33 -19.99 6.24
N GLU A 57 -13.43 -19.82 5.26
CA GLU A 57 -12.75 -20.94 4.61
C GLU A 57 -11.92 -21.77 5.60
N VAL A 58 -11.16 -21.14 6.50
CA VAL A 58 -10.39 -21.85 7.54
C VAL A 58 -11.29 -22.71 8.43
N VAL A 59 -12.45 -22.18 8.86
CA VAL A 59 -13.41 -22.95 9.66
C VAL A 59 -13.96 -24.14 8.87
N GLN A 60 -14.32 -23.93 7.61
CA GLN A 60 -14.83 -25.01 6.75
C GLN A 60 -13.79 -26.11 6.51
N LEU A 61 -12.52 -25.73 6.32
CA LEU A 61 -11.43 -26.68 6.12
C LEU A 61 -11.09 -27.44 7.39
N ARG A 62 -11.12 -26.77 8.54
CA ARG A 62 -10.98 -27.43 9.85
C ARG A 62 -12.10 -28.46 10.05
N ALA A 63 -13.34 -28.12 9.70
CA ALA A 63 -14.47 -29.06 9.78
C ALA A 63 -14.27 -30.29 8.86
N GLN A 64 -13.83 -30.08 7.62
CA GLN A 64 -13.52 -31.17 6.68
C GLN A 64 -12.43 -32.10 7.22
N LEU A 65 -11.37 -31.55 7.81
CA LEU A 65 -10.30 -32.33 8.41
C LEU A 65 -10.79 -33.11 9.62
N VAL A 66 -11.61 -32.51 10.48
CA VAL A 66 -12.23 -33.19 11.63
C VAL A 66 -13.09 -34.35 11.16
N VAL A 67 -13.98 -34.14 10.18
CA VAL A 67 -14.82 -35.20 9.61
C VAL A 67 -13.96 -36.31 9.02
N THR A 68 -12.95 -35.96 8.22
CA THR A 68 -12.07 -36.93 7.57
C THR A 68 -11.30 -37.77 8.57
N ARG A 69 -10.68 -37.13 9.55
CA ARG A 69 -9.93 -37.83 10.59
C ARG A 69 -10.85 -38.72 11.44
N THR A 70 -12.04 -38.25 11.74
CA THR A 70 -13.03 -39.00 12.54
C THR A 70 -13.52 -40.22 11.78
N SER A 71 -13.94 -40.06 10.53
CA SER A 71 -14.38 -41.18 9.69
C SER A 71 -13.27 -42.22 9.49
N LEU A 72 -12.02 -41.79 9.26
CA LEU A 72 -10.87 -42.73 9.21
C LEU A 72 -10.68 -43.50 10.52
N PHE A 73 -10.74 -42.79 11.66
CA PHE A 73 -10.59 -43.42 12.97
C PHE A 73 -11.68 -44.47 13.24
N TRP A 74 -12.92 -44.20 12.81
CA TRP A 74 -14.06 -45.11 12.97
C TRP A 74 -14.27 -46.09 11.81
N GLY A 75 -13.40 -46.10 10.79
CA GLY A 75 -13.54 -46.99 9.62
C GLY A 75 -14.76 -46.69 8.73
N LEU A 76 -15.27 -45.46 8.75
CA LEU A 76 -16.40 -45.02 7.93
C LEU A 76 -15.94 -44.59 6.53
N SER A 77 -16.84 -44.70 5.54
CA SER A 77 -16.55 -44.26 4.16
C SER A 77 -16.32 -42.74 4.07
N MET A 78 -15.36 -42.35 3.22
CA MET A 78 -14.93 -40.97 3.02
C MET A 78 -15.54 -40.27 1.80
N THR A 79 -16.34 -40.99 1.01
CA THR A 79 -16.96 -40.51 -0.23
C THR A 79 -17.95 -39.39 0.08
N GLY A 80 -17.49 -38.14 0.02
CA GLY A 80 -18.29 -36.93 0.27
C GLY A 80 -17.68 -35.91 1.24
N ALA A 81 -16.64 -36.28 1.99
CA ALA A 81 -16.00 -35.36 2.95
C ALA A 81 -14.92 -34.45 2.33
N MET A 82 -14.41 -34.79 1.14
CA MET A 82 -13.42 -33.98 0.43
C MET A 82 -14.10 -33.03 -0.55
N ARG A 83 -13.87 -31.71 -0.40
CA ARG A 83 -14.16 -30.71 -1.43
C ARG A 83 -13.04 -30.68 -2.49
N PRO A 84 -13.37 -30.33 -3.76
CA PRO A 84 -12.41 -30.44 -4.87
C PRO A 84 -11.38 -29.30 -4.91
N LEU A 85 -10.35 -29.52 -5.74
CA LEU A 85 -9.12 -28.75 -6.05
C LEU A 85 -9.22 -27.23 -6.28
N ALA A 86 -10.42 -26.63 -6.21
CA ALA A 86 -10.62 -25.17 -6.26
C ALA A 86 -9.73 -24.42 -5.23
N GLN A 87 -9.44 -25.10 -4.12
CA GLN A 87 -8.57 -24.62 -3.05
C GLN A 87 -7.12 -24.39 -3.48
N ARG A 88 -6.59 -25.21 -4.41
CA ARG A 88 -5.23 -25.02 -4.93
C ARG A 88 -5.15 -23.77 -5.81
N ALA A 89 -6.17 -23.53 -6.63
CA ALA A 89 -6.28 -22.30 -7.42
C ALA A 89 -6.44 -21.05 -6.54
N GLN A 90 -7.23 -21.12 -5.46
CA GLN A 90 -7.36 -20.05 -4.47
C GLN A 90 -6.04 -19.74 -3.76
N MET A 91 -5.28 -20.76 -3.35
CA MET A 91 -3.93 -20.57 -2.77
C MET A 91 -2.98 -19.87 -3.74
N PHE A 92 -2.98 -20.26 -5.02
CA PHE A 92 -2.15 -19.60 -6.04
C PHE A 92 -2.55 -18.12 -6.23
N ALA A 93 -3.86 -17.82 -6.24
CA ALA A 93 -4.34 -16.45 -6.33
C ALA A 93 -3.95 -15.61 -5.10
N ALA A 94 -4.08 -16.16 -3.90
CA ALA A 94 -3.67 -15.49 -2.66
C ALA A 94 -2.15 -15.25 -2.61
N ALA A 95 -1.34 -16.21 -3.08
CA ALA A 95 0.11 -16.06 -3.18
C ALA A 95 0.50 -14.97 -4.20
N ALA A 96 -0.17 -14.90 -5.34
CA ALA A 96 0.05 -13.85 -6.34
C ALA A 96 -0.28 -12.46 -5.77
N GLU A 97 -1.35 -12.34 -5.00
CA GLU A 97 -1.73 -11.07 -4.38
C GLU A 97 -0.79 -10.66 -3.24
N ALA A 98 -0.30 -11.62 -2.45
CA ALA A 98 0.75 -11.37 -1.46
C ALA A 98 2.06 -10.91 -2.11
N ALA A 99 2.44 -11.51 -3.25
CA ALA A 99 3.60 -11.08 -4.03
C ALA A 99 3.44 -9.65 -4.55
N ALA A 100 2.25 -9.30 -5.08
CA ALA A 100 1.96 -7.93 -5.53
C ALA A 100 2.03 -6.91 -4.37
N MET A 101 1.56 -7.27 -3.17
CA MET A 101 1.66 -6.41 -1.98
C MET A 101 3.11 -6.25 -1.49
N ALA A 102 3.93 -7.30 -1.64
CA ALA A 102 5.36 -7.24 -1.34
C ALA A 102 6.10 -6.31 -2.30
N GLU A 103 5.81 -6.41 -3.60
CA GLU A 103 6.35 -5.52 -4.63
C GLU A 103 5.98 -4.06 -4.37
N ALA A 104 4.69 -3.78 -4.14
CA ALA A 104 4.23 -2.44 -3.78
C ALA A 104 4.92 -1.91 -2.50
N SER A 105 5.13 -2.79 -1.51
CA SER A 105 5.87 -2.42 -0.29
C SER A 105 7.33 -2.09 -0.57
N GLY A 106 7.97 -2.77 -1.52
CA GLY A 106 9.31 -2.45 -2.03
C GLY A 106 9.37 -1.06 -2.65
N VAL A 107 8.48 -0.75 -3.59
CA VAL A 107 8.44 0.57 -4.26
C VAL A 107 8.16 1.71 -3.28
N ILE A 108 7.24 1.51 -2.32
CA ILE A 108 6.95 2.50 -1.27
C ILE A 108 8.19 2.75 -0.41
N CYS A 109 8.87 1.68 0.01
CA CYS A 109 10.10 1.81 0.78
C CYS A 109 11.20 2.54 -0.02
N GLN A 110 11.43 2.13 -1.26
CA GLN A 110 12.39 2.74 -2.18
C GLN A 110 12.14 4.23 -2.36
N THR A 111 10.89 4.63 -2.62
CA THR A 111 10.54 6.06 -2.80
C THR A 111 10.80 6.88 -1.53
N GLY A 112 10.56 6.32 -0.34
CA GLY A 112 10.88 6.95 0.94
C GLY A 112 12.38 7.01 1.24
N CYS A 113 13.17 6.01 0.82
CA CYS A 113 14.62 6.02 0.98
C CYS A 113 15.31 6.94 -0.02
N VAL A 114 14.87 7.01 -1.27
CA VAL A 114 15.55 7.76 -2.36
C VAL A 114 15.04 9.20 -2.49
N GLY A 115 13.90 9.54 -1.87
CA GLY A 115 13.36 10.89 -1.86
C GLY A 115 14.28 11.93 -1.20
N HIS A 116 14.01 13.22 -1.45
CA HIS A 116 14.78 14.30 -0.84
C HIS A 116 14.75 14.22 0.69
N ALA A 117 15.93 14.42 1.30
CA ALA A 117 16.19 14.25 2.74
C ALA A 117 16.07 12.81 3.28
N HIS A 118 15.89 11.81 2.41
CA HIS A 118 15.92 10.39 2.73
C HIS A 118 15.17 10.03 4.04
N PRO A 119 13.89 10.45 4.19
CA PRO A 119 13.21 10.46 5.48
C PRO A 119 13.05 9.08 6.12
N TRP A 120 13.15 8.00 5.35
CA TRP A 120 13.03 6.61 5.80
C TRP A 120 14.34 5.82 5.75
N LEU A 121 15.45 6.43 5.33
CA LEU A 121 16.77 5.80 5.32
C LEU A 121 17.41 5.92 6.70
N GLU A 122 17.76 4.78 7.29
CA GLU A 122 18.55 4.71 8.52
C GLU A 122 20.05 4.76 8.23
N ALA A 123 20.85 5.08 9.24
CA ALA A 123 22.31 5.22 9.10
C ALA A 123 23.02 3.92 8.66
N ASP A 124 22.39 2.76 8.91
CA ASP A 124 22.86 1.44 8.52
C ASP A 124 22.39 1.01 7.11
N GLY A 125 21.73 1.90 6.37
CA GLY A 125 21.24 1.64 5.02
C GLY A 125 19.90 0.90 4.96
N GLN A 126 19.22 0.73 6.10
CA GLN A 126 17.92 0.06 6.16
C GLN A 126 16.75 1.05 6.04
N CYS A 127 15.63 0.54 5.57
CA CYS A 127 14.39 1.27 5.43
C CYS A 127 13.56 1.19 6.71
N ARG A 128 13.28 2.34 7.35
CA ARG A 128 12.51 2.42 8.60
C ARG A 128 11.15 1.70 8.55
N ARG A 129 10.50 1.67 7.39
CA ARG A 129 9.18 1.06 7.22
C ARG A 129 9.23 -0.48 7.20
N THR A 130 10.29 -1.07 6.67
CA THR A 130 10.35 -2.52 6.39
C THR A 130 11.45 -3.24 7.16
N GLY A 131 12.46 -2.52 7.68
CA GLY A 131 13.62 -3.10 8.35
C GLY A 131 14.53 -3.92 7.43
N VAL A 132 14.47 -3.69 6.12
CA VAL A 132 15.36 -4.31 5.12
C VAL A 132 16.15 -3.23 4.39
N ALA A 133 17.27 -3.62 3.78
CA ALA A 133 18.13 -2.70 3.03
C ALA A 133 17.36 -1.93 1.95
N CYS A 134 17.60 -0.62 1.85
CA CYS A 134 17.02 0.18 0.78
C CYS A 134 17.70 -0.17 -0.56
N GLU A 135 16.93 -0.68 -1.51
CA GLU A 135 17.42 -0.94 -2.86
C GLU A 135 17.53 0.39 -3.63
N HIS A 136 18.73 0.79 -4.02
CA HIS A 136 18.94 1.90 -4.95
C HIS A 136 18.71 1.42 -6.38
N VAL A 137 17.96 2.16 -7.20
CA VAL A 137 17.93 1.89 -8.64
C VAL A 137 19.32 2.14 -9.17
N ALA A 138 20.04 1.05 -9.48
CA ALA A 138 21.18 1.14 -10.37
C ALA A 138 20.67 1.71 -11.68
N THR A 139 21.18 2.88 -12.08
CA THR A 139 20.99 3.38 -13.45
C THR A 139 21.40 2.28 -14.42
N PRO A 140 20.60 1.98 -15.46
CA PRO A 140 21.01 1.03 -16.47
C PRO A 140 22.35 1.52 -17.04
N ARG A 141 23.41 0.71 -16.87
CA ARG A 141 24.72 0.98 -17.46
C ARG A 141 24.52 1.06 -18.97
N THR A 142 24.46 2.26 -19.51
CA THR A 142 24.68 2.48 -20.95
C THR A 142 26.13 2.11 -21.22
N SER A 143 26.33 0.85 -21.59
CA SER A 143 27.56 0.35 -22.19
C SER A 143 27.72 1.00 -23.55
N THR A 144 28.48 2.10 -23.61
CA THR A 144 28.95 2.67 -24.88
C THR A 144 30.24 1.96 -25.25
N ALA A 145 30.19 1.24 -26.38
CA ALA A 145 31.36 0.80 -27.14
C ALA A 145 31.85 1.93 -28.04
#